data_AF-A0A847LDK9-F1
#
_entry.id   AF-A0A847LDK9-F1
#
_cell.length_a   1.000
_cell.length_b   1.000
_cell.length_c   1.000
_cell.angle_alpha   90.00
_cell.angle_beta   90.00
_cell.angle_gamma   90.00
#
_symmetry.space_group_name_H-M   'P 1'
#
loop_
_entity.id
_entity.type
_entity.pdbx_description
1 polymer ?
#
loop_
_entity_poly.entity_id
_entity_poly.type
_entity_poly.pdbx_seq_one_letter_code
_entity_poly.pdbx_strand_id
1 'polypeptide(L)'
;PAARPAAVAAPAKQVQAAAAPAAKPGKLFSYVRLLNYAPHPQTEEFLKDKPLALRGRNLWFSVRYIEGWKALNDDEGLLQDVAFEISLMDGEQKIRTLKTPKVAIKADKMAKGQVLGIAEVAPYRFYITVDQVTLKKKGVAELVFKLDLIG
;
A
#
# COMPACT_ATOMS: atom_id res chain seq x y z
N PRO A 1 -45.70 39.32 -47.67
CA PRO A 1 -44.60 39.98 -46.93
C PRO A 1 -44.98 40.14 -45.43
N ALA A 2 -44.64 39.18 -44.55
CA ALA A 2 -43.48 39.18 -43.63
C ALA A 2 -43.48 40.43 -42.68
N ALA A 3 -43.38 40.36 -41.35
CA ALA A 3 -42.84 39.35 -40.43
C ALA A 3 -43.21 39.63 -38.93
N ARG A 4 -43.36 38.54 -38.15
CA ARG A 4 -42.93 38.27 -36.74
C ARG A 4 -43.48 39.07 -35.53
N PRO A 5 -44.08 38.40 -34.53
CA PRO A 5 -44.04 38.84 -33.13
C PRO A 5 -42.84 38.24 -32.37
N ALA A 6 -42.44 38.98 -31.32
CA ALA A 6 -41.24 38.85 -30.52
C ALA A 6 -41.12 37.52 -29.73
N ALA A 7 -39.89 37.02 -29.66
CA ALA A 7 -39.51 35.81 -28.94
C ALA A 7 -39.49 36.01 -27.42
N VAL A 8 -40.08 35.04 -26.71
CA VAL A 8 -40.09 34.92 -25.26
C VAL A 8 -38.70 34.50 -24.77
N ALA A 9 -38.12 35.27 -23.85
CA ALA A 9 -36.86 34.95 -23.19
C ALA A 9 -37.07 33.84 -22.14
N ALA A 10 -36.45 32.68 -22.35
CA ALA A 10 -36.40 31.60 -21.37
C ALA A 10 -35.19 31.79 -20.42
N PRO A 11 -35.31 31.48 -19.12
CA PRO A 11 -34.26 31.72 -18.14
C PRO A 11 -33.09 30.74 -18.33
N ALA A 12 -31.88 31.28 -18.23
CA ALA A 12 -30.62 30.54 -18.31
C ALA A 12 -30.57 29.47 -17.19
N LYS A 13 -30.53 28.20 -17.60
CA LYS A 13 -30.20 27.09 -16.72
C LYS A 13 -28.77 27.30 -16.21
N GLN A 14 -28.64 27.63 -14.92
CA GLN A 14 -27.39 27.50 -14.19
C GLN A 14 -26.94 26.05 -14.29
N VAL A 15 -25.90 25.83 -15.10
CA VAL A 15 -25.22 24.55 -15.20
C VAL A 15 -24.49 24.36 -13.87
N GLN A 16 -24.99 23.45 -13.04
CA GLN A 16 -24.26 22.95 -11.88
C GLN A 16 -22.90 22.49 -12.36
N ALA A 17 -21.84 23.06 -11.79
CA ALA A 17 -20.49 22.59 -12.00
C ALA A 17 -20.44 21.11 -11.62
N ALA A 18 -20.34 20.25 -12.63
CA ALA A 18 -20.08 18.85 -12.44
C ALA A 18 -18.79 18.74 -11.61
N ALA A 19 -18.88 18.07 -10.46
CA ALA A 19 -17.73 17.73 -9.64
C ALA A 19 -16.67 17.11 -10.56
N ALA A 20 -15.45 17.65 -10.50
CA ALA A 20 -14.33 17.15 -11.28
C ALA A 20 -14.25 15.62 -11.13
N PRO A 21 -14.02 14.86 -12.23
CA PRO A 21 -13.90 13.42 -12.14
C PRO A 21 -12.83 13.11 -11.11
N ALA A 22 -13.18 12.30 -10.11
CA ALA A 22 -12.24 11.81 -9.12
C ALA A 22 -11.00 11.30 -9.86
N ALA A 23 -9.84 11.89 -9.58
CA ALA A 23 -8.58 11.44 -10.14
C ALA A 23 -8.50 9.92 -9.92
N LYS A 24 -8.32 9.16 -11.00
CA LYS A 24 -8.19 7.71 -10.91
C LYS A 24 -7.03 7.43 -9.96
N PRO A 25 -7.19 6.55 -8.95
CA PRO A 25 -6.12 6.25 -8.01
C PRO A 25 -4.87 5.83 -8.78
N GLY A 26 -3.80 6.60 -8.64
CA GLY A 26 -2.52 6.38 -9.29
C GLY A 26 -1.59 5.59 -8.38
N LYS A 27 -0.62 4.88 -8.97
CA LYS A 27 0.44 4.25 -8.18
C LYS A 27 1.43 5.33 -7.72
N LEU A 28 1.43 5.60 -6.42
CA LEU A 28 2.22 6.66 -5.79
C LEU A 28 3.62 6.18 -5.40
N PHE A 29 3.73 4.91 -4.99
CA PHE A 29 5.01 4.32 -4.58
C PHE A 29 5.02 2.80 -4.76
N SER A 30 6.21 2.23 -4.93
CA SER A 30 6.45 0.79 -5.03
C SER A 30 7.77 0.44 -4.38
N TYR A 31 7.78 -0.62 -3.60
CA TYR A 31 8.99 -1.18 -3.01
C TYR A 31 8.93 -2.69 -3.03
N VAL A 32 10.08 -3.33 -3.27
CA VAL A 32 10.22 -4.79 -3.27
C VAL A 32 11.26 -5.14 -2.21
N ARG A 33 10.92 -6.11 -1.35
CA ARG A 33 11.76 -6.52 -0.24
C ARG A 33 11.85 -8.03 -0.15
N LEU A 34 13.07 -8.51 0.07
CA LEU A 34 13.37 -9.88 0.46
C LEU A 34 13.31 -10.00 2.00
N LEU A 35 12.55 -10.98 2.48
CA LEU A 35 12.55 -11.46 3.85
C LEU A 35 13.21 -12.84 3.88
N ASN A 36 14.24 -12.98 4.71
CA ASN A 36 14.93 -14.23 5.00
C ASN A 36 15.28 -14.29 6.49
N TYR A 37 15.75 -15.44 6.95
CA TYR A 37 16.05 -15.65 8.38
C TYR A 37 17.25 -14.84 8.90
N ALA A 38 18.12 -14.37 8.00
CA ALA A 38 19.31 -13.62 8.38
C ALA A 38 18.92 -12.29 9.07
N PRO A 39 19.75 -11.77 10.00
CA PRO A 39 19.48 -10.49 10.66
C PRO A 39 19.31 -9.37 9.64
N HIS A 40 18.18 -8.66 9.73
CA HIS A 40 17.87 -7.54 8.86
C HIS A 40 17.04 -6.48 9.62
N PRO A 41 16.98 -5.23 9.11
CA PRO A 41 16.15 -4.19 9.72
C PRO A 41 14.67 -4.61 9.74
N GLN A 42 14.08 -4.65 10.93
CA GLN A 42 12.65 -4.94 11.10
C GLN A 42 11.77 -3.73 10.78
N THR A 43 12.35 -2.54 10.69
CA THR A 43 11.63 -1.30 10.38
C THR A 43 12.39 -0.58 9.28
N GLU A 44 11.67 -0.18 8.24
CA GLU A 44 12.20 0.62 7.14
C GLU A 44 11.38 1.89 6.98
N GLU A 45 12.07 3.01 6.74
CA GLU A 45 11.46 4.32 6.51
C GLU A 45 11.46 4.64 5.01
N PHE A 46 10.33 5.09 4.49
CA PHE A 46 10.16 5.41 3.09
C PHE A 46 9.70 6.86 2.93
N LEU A 47 10.22 7.52 1.90
CA LEU A 47 9.84 8.88 1.51
C LEU A 47 10.17 9.94 2.57
N LYS A 48 11.06 9.65 3.52
CA LYS A 48 11.50 10.61 4.55
C LYS A 48 12.24 11.80 3.94
N ASP A 49 13.15 11.54 2.99
CA ASP A 49 13.91 12.59 2.30
C ASP A 49 13.12 13.30 1.19
N LYS A 50 12.15 12.59 0.60
CA LYS A 50 11.24 13.11 -0.44
C LYS A 50 9.79 12.75 -0.09
N PRO A 51 9.19 13.47 0.87
CA PRO A 51 7.83 13.18 1.32
C PRO A 51 6.82 13.34 0.19
N LEU A 52 5.74 12.56 0.26
CA LEU A 52 4.60 12.73 -0.61
C LEU A 52 3.87 14.01 -0.21
N ALA A 53 3.99 15.04 -1.05
CA ALA A 53 3.24 16.27 -0.92
C ALA A 53 1.77 16.01 -1.24
N LEU A 54 0.94 15.91 -0.20
CA LEU A 54 -0.45 15.47 -0.30
C LEU A 54 -1.36 16.39 0.51
N ARG A 55 -2.28 17.09 -0.17
CA ARG A 55 -3.22 18.05 0.44
C ARG A 55 -2.52 19.09 1.35
N GLY A 56 -1.33 19.54 0.96
CA GLY A 56 -0.52 20.50 1.72
C GLY A 56 0.27 19.91 2.89
N ARG A 57 0.30 18.58 3.05
CA ARG A 57 1.09 17.87 4.06
C ARG A 57 2.24 17.10 3.40
N ASN A 58 3.31 16.89 4.15
CA ASN A 58 4.50 16.18 3.68
C ASN A 58 4.56 14.82 4.35
N LEU A 59 3.97 13.83 3.68
CA LEU A 59 3.77 12.50 4.25
C LEU A 59 4.92 11.58 3.92
N TRP A 60 5.48 10.95 4.95
CA TRP A 60 6.34 9.80 4.82
C TRP A 60 5.78 8.66 5.66
N PHE A 61 6.32 7.45 5.50
CA PHE A 61 5.83 6.32 6.29
C PHE A 61 6.94 5.34 6.61
N SER A 62 6.80 4.66 7.75
CA SER A 62 7.64 3.54 8.11
C SER A 62 6.84 2.25 8.01
N VAL A 63 7.49 1.18 7.58
CA VAL A 63 6.93 -0.17 7.59
C VAL A 63 7.73 -1.02 8.54
N ARG A 64 7.06 -1.59 9.52
CA ARG A 64 7.61 -2.59 10.43
C ARG A 64 7.13 -3.97 10.04
N TYR A 65 8.07 -4.89 9.92
CA TYR A 65 7.86 -6.29 9.63
C TYR A 65 7.73 -7.06 10.95
N ILE A 66 6.64 -7.79 11.07
CA ILE A 66 6.37 -8.66 12.22
C ILE A 66 6.38 -10.08 11.68
N GLU A 67 7.51 -10.75 11.86
CA GLU A 67 7.79 -12.05 11.26
C GLU A 67 7.88 -13.13 12.33
N GLY A 68 7.22 -14.26 12.08
CA GLY A 68 7.37 -15.47 12.86
C GLY A 68 8.25 -16.47 12.13
N TRP A 69 9.44 -16.72 12.65
CA TRP A 69 10.38 -17.71 12.09
C TRP A 69 10.46 -18.96 12.95
N LYS A 70 10.52 -20.11 12.29
CA LYS A 70 10.91 -21.38 12.91
C LYS A 70 12.37 -21.67 12.58
N ALA A 71 13.25 -21.52 13.56
CA ALA A 71 14.66 -21.88 13.41
C ALA A 71 14.81 -23.36 13.04
N LEU A 72 15.68 -23.64 12.07
CA LEU A 72 16.14 -24.99 11.73
C LEU A 72 17.55 -25.22 12.27
N ASN A 73 18.38 -24.18 12.24
CA ASN A 73 19.71 -24.10 12.85
C ASN A 73 20.04 -22.61 13.09
N ASP A 74 21.30 -22.30 13.43
CA ASP A 74 21.73 -20.95 13.78
C ASP A 74 21.64 -19.95 12.59
N ASP A 75 21.71 -20.45 11.35
CA ASP A 75 21.75 -19.62 10.13
C ASP A 75 20.50 -19.78 9.24
N GLU A 76 19.65 -20.76 9.51
CA GLU A 76 18.50 -21.11 8.70
C GLU A 76 17.20 -21.17 9.50
N GLY A 77 16.14 -20.61 8.91
CA GLY A 77 14.79 -20.67 9.45
C GLY A 77 13.74 -20.74 8.35
N LEU A 78 12.53 -21.14 8.75
CA LEU A 78 11.35 -21.20 7.89
C LEU A 78 10.32 -20.18 8.36
N LEU A 79 9.87 -19.33 7.45
CA LEU A 79 8.84 -18.33 7.72
C LEU A 79 7.51 -19.03 7.99
N GLN A 80 6.93 -18.77 9.16
CA GLN A 80 5.65 -19.33 9.61
C GLN A 80 4.52 -18.33 9.43
N ASP A 81 4.81 -17.05 9.65
CA ASP A 81 3.81 -15.99 9.55
C ASP A 81 4.45 -14.62 9.34
N VAL A 82 3.66 -13.71 8.77
CA VAL A 82 4.06 -12.32 8.57
C VAL A 82 2.87 -11.39 8.83
N ALA A 83 3.15 -10.24 9.41
CA ALA A 83 2.26 -9.10 9.46
C ALA A 83 3.05 -7.81 9.23
N PHE A 84 2.37 -6.77 8.76
CA PHE A 84 2.97 -5.49 8.44
C PHE A 84 2.32 -4.40 9.26
N GLU A 85 3.13 -3.53 9.85
CA GLU A 85 2.65 -2.34 10.54
C GLU A 85 3.19 -1.10 9.83
N ILE A 86 2.30 -0.30 9.29
CA ILE A 86 2.61 0.91 8.54
C ILE A 86 2.28 2.11 9.41
N SER A 87 3.26 2.92 9.75
CA SER A 87 3.06 4.18 10.44
C SER A 87 3.23 5.34 9.47
N LEU A 88 2.16 6.12 9.32
CA LEU A 88 2.12 7.33 8.50
C LEU A 88 2.55 8.54 9.33
N MET A 89 3.43 9.37 8.78
CA MET A 89 4.09 10.47 9.46
C MET A 89 3.87 11.79 8.70
N ASP A 90 3.58 12.88 9.42
CA ASP A 90 3.58 14.27 8.93
C ASP A 90 4.79 14.96 9.55
N GLY A 91 5.88 15.16 8.80
CA GLY A 91 7.14 15.57 9.42
C GLY A 91 7.53 14.63 10.56
N GLU A 92 7.72 15.10 11.79
CA GLU A 92 8.08 14.23 12.92
C GLU A 92 6.88 13.60 13.65
N GLN A 93 5.65 13.99 13.29
CA GLN A 93 4.46 13.56 14.00
C GLN A 93 3.87 12.30 13.37
N LYS A 94 3.69 11.25 14.18
CA LYS A 94 2.94 10.05 13.77
C LYS A 94 1.45 10.36 13.68
N ILE A 95 0.90 10.32 12.47
CA ILE A 95 -0.53 10.60 12.21
C ILE A 95 -1.37 9.36 12.50
N ARG A 96 -0.91 8.19 12.03
CA ARG A 96 -1.70 6.97 12.07
C ARG A 96 -0.80 5.74 12.00
N THR A 97 -1.21 4.68 12.69
CA THR A 97 -0.63 3.35 12.52
C THR A 97 -1.71 2.43 11.95
N LEU A 98 -1.35 1.71 10.90
CA LEU A 98 -2.16 0.70 10.21
C LEU A 98 -1.47 -0.64 10.37
N LYS A 99 -2.21 -1.68 10.71
CA LYS A 99 -1.65 -3.02 10.86
C LYS A 99 -2.42 -3.99 9.99
N THR A 100 -1.70 -4.78 9.20
CA THR A 100 -2.32 -5.85 8.43
C THR A 100 -2.62 -7.04 9.36
N PRO A 101 -3.64 -7.85 9.03
CA PRO A 101 -3.81 -9.14 9.67
C PRO A 101 -2.54 -9.98 9.57
N LYS A 102 -2.30 -10.81 10.57
CA LYS A 102 -1.22 -11.80 10.55
C LYS A 102 -1.58 -12.91 9.58
N VAL A 103 -0.73 -13.14 8.58
CA VAL A 103 -0.92 -14.17 7.56
C VAL A 103 -0.03 -15.35 7.88
N ALA A 104 -0.63 -16.53 8.01
CA ALA A 104 0.09 -17.78 8.11
C ALA A 104 0.70 -18.15 6.75
N ILE A 105 2.01 -18.38 6.74
CA ILE A 105 2.79 -18.73 5.56
C ILE A 105 2.86 -20.25 5.47
N LYS A 106 2.30 -20.79 4.38
CA LYS A 106 2.35 -22.24 4.08
C LYS A 106 2.83 -22.43 2.66
N ALA A 107 3.87 -23.26 2.49
CA ALA A 107 4.53 -23.46 1.19
C ALA A 107 3.57 -23.89 0.07
N ASP A 108 2.54 -24.66 0.40
CA ASP A 108 1.50 -25.16 -0.52
C ASP A 108 0.48 -24.10 -0.94
N LYS A 109 0.43 -22.96 -0.23
CA LYS A 109 -0.58 -21.91 -0.45
C LYS A 109 -0.02 -20.60 -0.98
N MET A 110 1.30 -20.49 -1.09
CA MET A 110 1.97 -19.25 -1.48
C MET A 110 2.13 -19.18 -3.00
N ALA A 111 1.57 -18.14 -3.61
CA ALA A 111 1.67 -17.89 -5.04
C ALA A 111 2.08 -16.44 -5.35
N LYS A 112 2.78 -16.22 -6.46
CA LYS A 112 3.06 -14.88 -6.96
C LYS A 112 1.76 -14.10 -7.18
N GLY A 113 1.74 -12.84 -6.77
CA GLY A 113 0.59 -11.94 -6.83
C GLY A 113 -0.40 -12.11 -5.67
N GLN A 114 -0.21 -13.10 -4.80
CA GLN A 114 -1.06 -13.28 -3.62
C GLN A 114 -0.96 -12.08 -2.70
N VAL A 115 -2.10 -11.58 -2.22
CA VAL A 115 -2.14 -10.49 -1.26
C VAL A 115 -1.81 -11.02 0.13
N LEU A 116 -0.74 -10.47 0.73
CA LEU A 116 -0.34 -10.71 2.12
C LEU A 116 -0.99 -9.73 3.07
N GLY A 117 -1.39 -8.56 2.59
CA GLY A 117 -2.03 -7.57 3.44
C GLY A 117 -2.48 -6.36 2.65
N ILE A 118 -3.57 -5.77 3.14
CA ILE A 118 -4.04 -4.47 2.68
C ILE A 118 -4.18 -3.59 3.91
N ALA A 119 -3.60 -2.40 3.85
CA ALA A 119 -3.75 -1.37 4.87
C ALA A 119 -4.31 -0.11 4.20
N GLU A 120 -5.42 0.41 4.73
CA GLU A 120 -6.17 1.49 4.09
C GLU A 120 -6.22 2.73 4.98
N VAL A 121 -5.95 3.89 4.39
CA VAL A 121 -6.14 5.20 4.99
C VAL A 121 -6.62 6.14 3.91
N ALA A 122 -7.94 6.35 3.83
CA ALA A 122 -8.55 7.11 2.75
C ALA A 122 -7.84 8.46 2.50
N PRO A 123 -7.53 8.80 1.23
CA PRO A 123 -7.83 8.05 -0.01
C PRO A 123 -6.83 6.93 -0.38
N TYR A 124 -5.84 6.67 0.44
CA TYR A 124 -4.71 5.78 0.14
C TYR A 124 -4.93 4.33 0.56
N ARG A 125 -4.26 3.45 -0.17
CA ARG A 125 -4.26 2.02 0.09
C ARG A 125 -2.87 1.44 -0.16
N PHE A 126 -2.35 0.73 0.83
CA PHE A 126 -1.14 -0.06 0.75
C PHE A 126 -1.52 -1.49 0.41
N TYR A 127 -0.99 -2.00 -0.70
CA TYR A 127 -1.11 -3.39 -1.11
C TYR A 127 0.23 -4.08 -0.91
N ILE A 128 0.23 -5.14 -0.10
CA ILE A 128 1.40 -5.98 0.09
C ILE A 128 1.12 -7.32 -0.57
N THR A 129 1.92 -7.67 -1.56
CA THR A 129 1.73 -8.85 -2.40
C THR A 129 2.99 -9.68 -2.47
N VAL A 130 2.85 -10.99 -2.67
CA VAL A 130 3.97 -11.89 -2.94
C VAL A 130 4.51 -11.59 -4.34
N ASP A 131 5.80 -11.35 -4.47
CA ASP A 131 6.46 -11.27 -5.78
C ASP A 131 7.19 -12.58 -6.12
N GLN A 132 7.94 -13.14 -5.17
CA GLN A 132 8.65 -14.41 -5.31
C GLN A 132 8.72 -15.16 -3.97
N VAL A 133 8.85 -16.48 -4.02
CA VAL A 133 9.04 -17.33 -2.84
C VAL A 133 10.11 -18.38 -3.11
N THR A 134 11.03 -18.55 -2.17
CA THR A 134 12.01 -19.64 -2.18
C THR A 134 11.55 -20.70 -1.19
N LEU A 135 11.25 -21.89 -1.71
CA LEU A 135 10.81 -23.03 -0.91
C LEU A 135 12.00 -23.93 -0.54
N LYS A 136 12.02 -24.41 0.70
CA LYS A 136 12.84 -25.54 1.15
C LYS A 136 11.92 -26.72 1.50
N LYS A 137 12.49 -27.92 1.66
CA LYS A 137 11.77 -29.20 1.85
C LYS A 137 10.57 -29.18 2.81
N LYS A 138 10.53 -28.27 3.79
CA LYS A 138 9.47 -28.19 4.81
C LYS A 138 8.82 -26.80 4.98
N GLY A 139 9.10 -25.81 4.10
CA GLY A 139 8.53 -24.47 4.28
C GLY A 139 9.12 -23.39 3.37
N VAL A 140 8.73 -22.15 3.62
CA VAL A 140 9.24 -20.97 2.92
C VAL A 140 10.52 -20.51 3.60
N ALA A 141 11.65 -20.56 2.89
CA ALA A 141 12.94 -20.08 3.39
C ALA A 141 13.10 -18.57 3.15
N GLU A 142 12.58 -18.09 2.02
CA GLU A 142 12.65 -16.69 1.64
C GLU A 142 11.33 -16.23 1.01
N LEU A 143 10.94 -15.00 1.31
CA LEU A 143 9.75 -14.36 0.77
C LEU A 143 10.13 -13.00 0.21
N VAL A 144 9.99 -12.82 -1.10
CA VAL A 144 10.05 -11.50 -1.72
C VAL A 144 8.63 -10.96 -1.81
N PHE A 145 8.36 -9.86 -1.12
CA PHE A 145 7.09 -9.16 -1.22
C PHE A 145 7.26 -7.81 -1.90
N LYS A 146 6.17 -7.34 -2.49
CA LYS A 146 6.04 -6.01 -3.08
C LYS A 146 5.00 -5.22 -2.33
N LEU A 147 5.39 -4.03 -1.88
CA LEU A 147 4.53 -3.04 -1.27
C LEU A 147 4.24 -1.95 -2.31
N ASP A 148 2.97 -1.77 -2.62
CA ASP A 148 2.47 -0.73 -3.52
C ASP A 148 1.57 0.22 -2.75
N LEU A 149 1.84 1.53 -2.87
CA LEU A 149 0.97 2.59 -2.36
C LEU A 149 0.18 3.18 -3.53
N ILE A 150 -1.14 3.19 -3.39
CA ILE A 150 -2.08 3.69 -4.39
C ILE A 150 -2.94 4.78 -3.74
N GLY A 151 -3.28 5.85 -4.48
CA GLY A 151 -4.21 6.88 -4.01
C GLY A 151 -4.51 7.96 -5.04
#